data_AF-A0A401TXK6-F1
#
_entry.id   AF-A0A401TXK6-F1
#
_cell.length_a   1.000
_cell.length_b   1.000
_cell.length_c   1.000
_cell.angle_alpha   90.00
_cell.angle_beta   90.00
_cell.angle_gamma   90.00
#
_symmetry.space_group_name_H-M   'P 1'
#
loop_
_entity.id
_entity.type
_entity.pdbx_description
1 polymer ?
#
loop_
_entity_poly.entity_id
_entity_poly.type
_entity_poly.pdbx_seq_one_letter_code
_entity_poly.pdbx_strand_id
1 'polypeptide(L)'
;MPLVITAIAPGFVGRYTLQFAVDDARLMLPYLAFAGPVTVMMALLNAQGRFVLTAFSPLLFNIALIAVMAVLLVRQQDPVQAALVMAATIGVAGFLQLSMLALRGAKLAAPLRVSFDPEMRGFLGRAVPGMVASGAPQWLMVAGAVIASTSPSAVSWLYFANRLLELPLGIVGVAMGTVLIPEMTRAVRGGE
;
A
#
# COMPACT_ATOMS: atom_id res chain seq x y z
N MET A 1 -6.96 -18.60 -0.55
CA MET A 1 -6.80 -17.92 -1.85
C MET A 1 -5.81 -18.64 -2.79
N PRO A 2 -5.94 -19.95 -3.06
CA PRO A 2 -4.99 -20.64 -3.95
C PRO A 2 -5.07 -20.11 -5.39
N LEU A 3 -6.28 -19.88 -5.92
CA LEU A 3 -6.50 -19.42 -7.28
C LEU A 3 -5.85 -18.06 -7.61
N VAL A 4 -5.85 -17.14 -6.64
CA VAL A 4 -5.23 -15.82 -6.81
C VAL A 4 -3.71 -15.93 -6.90
N ILE A 5 -3.10 -16.73 -6.02
CA ILE A 5 -1.65 -16.95 -6.03
C ILE A 5 -1.23 -17.71 -7.28
N THR A 6 -2.01 -18.69 -7.74
CA THR A 6 -1.70 -19.39 -9.00
C THR A 6 -1.82 -18.50 -10.23
N ALA A 7 -2.68 -17.47 -10.19
CA ALA A 7 -2.81 -16.51 -11.29
C ALA A 7 -1.63 -15.50 -11.32
N ILE A 8 -1.17 -15.03 -10.16
CA ILE A 8 -0.09 -14.04 -10.05
C ILE A 8 1.30 -14.69 -10.13
N ALA A 9 1.43 -15.94 -9.67
CA ALA A 9 2.68 -16.68 -9.64
C ALA A 9 2.48 -18.12 -10.15
N PRO A 10 2.17 -18.32 -11.44
CA PRO A 10 1.95 -19.65 -12.01
C PRO A 10 3.18 -20.56 -11.91
N GLY A 11 4.39 -20.01 -11.88
CA GLY A 11 5.63 -20.79 -11.71
C GLY A 11 5.78 -21.48 -10.35
N PHE A 12 4.92 -21.19 -9.38
CA PHE A 12 4.87 -21.89 -8.09
C PHE A 12 4.00 -23.15 -8.14
N VAL A 13 3.16 -23.33 -9.17
CA VAL A 13 2.30 -24.51 -9.30
C VAL A 13 3.14 -25.79 -9.32
N GLY A 14 2.78 -26.76 -8.46
CA GLY A 14 3.51 -28.02 -8.31
C GLY A 14 4.76 -27.94 -7.43
N ARG A 15 5.06 -26.80 -6.81
CA ARG A 15 6.17 -26.62 -5.86
C ARG A 15 5.68 -26.39 -4.44
N TYR A 16 6.52 -26.74 -3.46
CA TYR A 16 6.24 -26.49 -2.04
C TYR A 16 6.09 -24.98 -1.72
N THR A 17 6.70 -24.11 -2.53
CA THR A 17 6.63 -22.64 -2.40
C THR A 17 5.21 -22.11 -2.58
N LEU A 18 4.33 -22.82 -3.31
CA LEU A 18 2.94 -22.41 -3.47
C LEU A 18 2.18 -22.45 -2.13
N GLN A 19 2.39 -23.49 -1.33
CA GLN A 19 1.70 -23.63 -0.06
C GLN A 19 2.12 -22.50 0.89
N PHE A 20 3.42 -22.23 1.00
CA PHE A 20 3.92 -21.10 1.80
C PHE A 20 3.36 -19.76 1.33
N ALA A 21 3.37 -19.49 0.02
CA ALA A 21 2.80 -18.26 -0.52
C ALA A 21 1.30 -18.12 -0.24
N VAL A 22 0.54 -19.23 -0.27
CA VAL A 22 -0.89 -19.23 0.05
C VAL A 22 -1.14 -19.00 1.53
N ASP A 23 -0.34 -19.58 2.42
CA ASP A 23 -0.48 -19.42 3.87
C ASP A 23 -0.11 -18.00 4.31
N ASP A 24 1.01 -17.47 3.80
CA ASP A 24 1.41 -16.07 3.99
C ASP A 24 0.34 -15.10 3.49
N ALA A 25 -0.20 -15.32 2.28
CA ALA A 25 -1.24 -14.47 1.72
C ALA A 25 -2.54 -14.49 2.53
N ARG A 26 -2.89 -15.63 3.14
CA ARG A 26 -4.06 -15.72 4.04
C ARG A 26 -3.84 -14.90 5.31
N LEU A 27 -2.64 -14.94 5.88
CA LEU A 27 -2.29 -14.15 7.06
C LEU A 27 -2.26 -12.65 6.77
N MET A 28 -1.84 -12.26 5.57
CA MET A 28 -1.86 -10.85 5.15
C MET A 28 -3.26 -10.35 4.77
N LEU A 29 -4.23 -11.24 4.48
CA LEU A 29 -5.57 -10.87 4.00
C LEU A 29 -6.30 -9.82 4.86
N PRO A 30 -6.26 -9.88 6.22
CA PRO A 30 -6.93 -8.88 7.06
C PRO A 30 -6.45 -7.45 6.80
N TYR A 31 -5.19 -7.25 6.41
CA TYR A 31 -4.67 -5.92 6.07
C TYR A 31 -5.46 -5.25 4.94
N LEU A 32 -5.97 -6.01 3.96
CA LEU A 32 -6.77 -5.45 2.88
C LEU A 32 -8.08 -4.80 3.38
N ALA A 33 -8.68 -5.36 4.44
CA ALA A 33 -9.87 -4.79 5.06
C ALA A 33 -9.57 -3.46 5.79
N PHE A 34 -8.34 -3.27 6.27
CA PHE A 34 -7.93 -2.05 6.97
C PHE A 34 -7.38 -0.98 6.02
N ALA A 35 -6.70 -1.38 4.95
CA ALA A 35 -6.03 -0.46 4.02
C ALA A 35 -7.00 0.52 3.35
N GLY A 36 -8.20 0.08 2.97
CA GLY A 36 -9.23 0.93 2.37
C GLY A 36 -9.67 2.07 3.30
N PRO A 37 -10.23 1.77 4.49
CA PRO A 37 -10.59 2.78 5.48
C PRO A 37 -9.44 3.70 5.86
N VAL A 38 -8.24 3.16 6.08
CA VAL A 38 -7.01 3.94 6.36
C VAL A 38 -6.76 4.98 5.27
N THR A 39 -6.82 4.57 4.00
CA THR A 39 -6.58 5.46 2.85
C THR A 39 -7.61 6.58 2.78
N VAL A 40 -8.90 6.27 3.00
CA VAL A 40 -9.97 7.27 3.03
C VAL A 40 -9.77 8.28 4.17
N MET A 41 -9.44 7.79 5.37
CA MET A 41 -9.16 8.65 6.52
C MET A 41 -7.95 9.55 6.28
N MET A 42 -6.89 9.01 5.69
CA MET A 42 -5.70 9.77 5.29
C MET A 42 -6.03 10.87 4.28
N ALA A 43 -6.85 10.56 3.26
CA ALA A 43 -7.29 11.55 2.28
C ALA A 43 -8.10 12.68 2.92
N LEU A 44 -9.00 12.34 3.84
CA LEU A 44 -9.84 13.30 4.55
C LEU A 44 -9.04 14.19 5.51
N LEU A 45 -8.07 13.62 6.23
CA LEU A 45 -7.16 14.36 7.09
C LEU A 45 -6.25 15.30 6.28
N ASN A 46 -5.78 14.85 5.10
CA ASN A 46 -5.03 15.70 4.17
C ASN A 46 -5.88 16.87 3.66
N ALA A 47 -7.15 16.65 3.33
CA ALA A 47 -8.06 17.71 2.90
C ALA A 47 -8.29 18.79 3.99
N GLN A 48 -8.16 18.41 5.27
CA GLN A 48 -8.23 19.34 6.41
C GLN A 48 -6.87 19.94 6.81
N GLY A 49 -5.81 19.72 6.03
CA GLY A 49 -4.47 20.23 6.35
C GLY A 49 -3.74 19.49 7.47
N ARG A 50 -4.23 18.34 7.93
CA ARG A 50 -3.61 17.53 9.00
C ARG A 50 -2.56 16.56 8.46
N PHE A 51 -1.63 17.08 7.64
CA PHE A 51 -0.64 16.30 6.89
C PHE A 51 0.28 15.44 7.76
N VAL A 52 0.67 15.94 8.93
CA VAL A 52 1.54 15.21 9.87
C VAL A 52 0.88 13.89 10.26
N LEU A 53 -0.41 13.91 10.58
CA LEU A 53 -1.10 12.71 11.04
C LEU A 53 -1.22 11.68 9.91
N THR A 54 -1.42 12.14 8.69
CA THR A 54 -1.44 11.31 7.49
C THR A 54 -0.07 10.69 7.20
N ALA A 55 1.03 11.46 7.34
CA ALA A 55 2.39 10.97 7.09
C ALA A 55 2.87 9.96 8.15
N PHE A 56 2.47 10.13 9.42
CA PHE A 56 2.84 9.21 10.50
C PHE A 56 2.19 7.82 10.38
N SER A 57 1.05 7.72 9.70
CA SER A 57 0.29 6.48 9.51
C SER A 57 1.12 5.36 8.82
N PRO A 58 1.63 5.56 7.58
CA PRO A 58 2.50 4.57 6.93
C PRO A 58 3.86 4.44 7.62
N LEU A 59 4.35 5.47 8.31
CA LEU A 59 5.59 5.39 9.09
C LEU A 59 5.48 4.36 10.22
N LEU A 60 4.39 4.39 10.99
CA LEU A 60 4.16 3.44 12.08
C LEU A 60 4.05 2.00 11.58
N PHE A 61 3.38 1.80 10.44
CA PHE A 61 3.30 0.49 9.80
C PHE A 61 4.70 -0.05 9.47
N ASN A 62 5.56 0.77 8.87
CA ASN A 62 6.93 0.38 8.55
C ASN A 62 7.79 0.14 9.79
N ILE A 63 7.66 0.97 10.83
CA ILE A 63 8.39 0.78 12.10
C ILE A 63 8.03 -0.55 12.74
N ALA A 64 6.74 -0.93 12.74
CA ALA A 64 6.31 -2.22 13.27
C ALA A 64 6.97 -3.40 12.52
N LEU A 65 7.00 -3.34 11.18
CA LEU A 65 7.67 -4.36 10.37
C LEU A 65 9.18 -4.42 10.63
N ILE A 66 9.86 -3.27 10.71
CA ILE A 66 11.29 -3.20 10.98
C ILE A 66 11.61 -3.75 12.37
N ALA A 67 10.83 -3.40 13.39
CA ALA A 67 11.03 -3.86 14.75
C ALA A 67 10.88 -5.39 14.86
N VAL A 68 9.85 -5.97 14.23
CA VAL A 68 9.65 -7.42 14.20
C VAL A 68 10.79 -8.10 13.43
N MET A 69 11.17 -7.58 12.27
CA MET A 69 12.29 -8.12 11.48
C MET A 69 13.60 -8.10 12.28
N ALA A 70 13.90 -7.01 12.99
CA ALA A 70 15.11 -6.91 13.82
C ALA A 70 15.13 -8.00 14.92
N VAL A 71 14.01 -8.26 15.58
CA VAL A 71 13.89 -9.34 16.57
C VAL A 71 14.08 -10.72 15.92
N LEU A 72 13.49 -10.96 14.75
CA LEU A 72 13.62 -12.22 14.03
C LEU A 72 15.07 -12.49 13.61
N LEU A 73 15.80 -11.46 13.18
CA LEU A 73 17.22 -11.53 12.82
C LEU A 73 18.10 -11.87 14.02
N VAL A 74 17.90 -11.19 15.16
CA VAL A 74 18.65 -11.45 16.40
C VAL A 74 18.42 -12.87 16.90
N ARG A 75 17.20 -13.40 16.75
CA ARG A 75 16.85 -14.77 17.16
C ARG A 75 17.23 -15.85 16.16
N GLN A 76 17.82 -15.49 15.02
CA GLN A 76 18.20 -16.42 13.93
C GLN A 76 17.07 -17.42 13.60
N GLN A 77 15.85 -16.91 13.52
CA GLN A 77 14.69 -17.75 13.22
C GLN A 77 14.81 -18.37 11.83
N ASP A 78 14.23 -19.55 11.66
CA ASP A 78 14.13 -20.19 10.36
C ASP A 78 13.42 -19.24 9.36
N PRO A 79 13.92 -19.11 8.11
CA PRO A 79 13.35 -18.18 7.14
C PRO A 79 11.85 -18.37 6.87
N VAL A 80 11.35 -19.60 6.95
CA VAL A 80 9.92 -19.90 6.75
C VAL A 80 9.11 -19.36 7.92
N GLN A 81 9.57 -19.57 9.15
CA GLN A 81 8.91 -19.03 10.33
C GLN A 81 8.97 -17.49 10.36
N ALA A 82 10.11 -16.91 9.95
CA ALA A 82 10.25 -15.47 9.84
C ALA A 82 9.25 -14.88 8.83
N ALA A 83 9.04 -15.53 7.68
CA ALA A 83 8.04 -15.11 6.69
C ALA A 83 6.62 -15.12 7.26
N LEU A 84 6.23 -16.19 7.96
CA LEU A 84 4.90 -16.30 8.59
C LEU A 84 4.66 -15.23 9.66
N VAL A 85 5.66 -14.98 10.52
CA VAL A 85 5.57 -13.93 11.56
C VAL A 85 5.45 -12.54 10.91
N MET A 86 6.21 -12.28 9.85
CA MET A 86 6.10 -11.04 9.07
C MET A 86 4.71 -10.89 8.42
N ALA A 87 4.17 -11.97 7.84
CA ALA A 87 2.84 -11.98 7.24
C ALA A 87 1.74 -11.65 8.26
N ALA A 88 1.81 -12.22 9.47
CA ALA A 88 0.89 -11.90 10.55
C ALA A 88 1.05 -10.45 11.03
N THR A 89 2.30 -9.95 11.09
CA THR A 89 2.59 -8.58 11.52
C THR A 89 1.95 -7.54 10.60
N ILE A 90 1.87 -7.79 9.29
CA ILE A 90 1.20 -6.91 8.33
C ILE A 90 -0.27 -6.67 8.71
N GLY A 91 -1.00 -7.72 9.08
CA GLY A 91 -2.38 -7.60 9.54
C GLY A 91 -2.51 -6.78 10.82
N VAL A 92 -1.66 -7.07 11.81
CA VAL A 92 -1.64 -6.34 13.10
C VAL A 92 -1.27 -4.87 12.92
N ALA A 93 -0.24 -4.58 12.11
CA ALA A 93 0.19 -3.22 11.81
C ALA A 93 -0.90 -2.42 11.10
N GLY A 94 -1.62 -3.04 10.15
CA GLY A 94 -2.77 -2.42 9.50
C GLY A 94 -3.91 -2.11 10.47
N PHE A 95 -4.20 -3.01 11.41
CA PHE A 95 -5.19 -2.78 12.45
C PHE A 95 -4.81 -1.63 13.39
N LEU A 96 -3.54 -1.57 13.80
CA LEU A 96 -3.01 -0.49 14.62
C LEU A 96 -3.08 0.86 13.89
N GLN A 97 -2.74 0.86 12.61
CA GLN A 97 -2.83 2.04 11.74
C GLN A 97 -4.26 2.57 11.66
N LEU A 98 -5.24 1.69 11.41
CA LEU A 98 -6.65 2.05 11.40
C LEU A 98 -7.12 2.56 12.76
N SER A 99 -6.76 1.87 13.85
CA SER A 99 -7.16 2.25 15.21
C SER A 99 -6.65 3.63 15.59
N MET A 100 -5.39 3.95 15.26
CA MET A 100 -4.81 5.26 15.51
C MET A 100 -5.55 6.37 14.74
N LEU A 101 -5.81 6.16 13.46
CA LEU A 101 -6.54 7.12 12.63
C LEU A 101 -7.99 7.27 13.11
N ALA A 102 -8.67 6.16 13.41
CA ALA A 102 -10.03 6.14 13.95
C ALA A 102 -10.12 6.97 15.23
N LEU A 103 -9.22 6.79 16.19
CA LEU A 103 -9.23 7.55 17.44
C LEU A 103 -8.98 9.05 17.24
N ARG A 104 -8.11 9.43 16.29
CA ARG A 104 -7.74 10.84 16.05
C ARG A 104 -8.58 11.54 14.98
N GLY A 105 -9.41 10.78 14.27
CA GLY A 105 -10.28 11.20 13.17
C GLY A 105 -11.74 10.82 13.35
N ALA A 106 -12.15 10.27 14.50
CA ALA A 106 -13.49 9.70 14.74
C ALA A 106 -14.65 10.61 14.36
N LYS A 107 -14.49 11.93 14.55
CA LYS A 107 -15.53 12.93 14.24
C LYS A 107 -15.65 13.26 12.75
N LEU A 108 -14.66 12.91 11.93
CA LEU A 108 -14.63 13.27 10.51
C LEU A 108 -15.40 12.28 9.63
N ALA A 109 -15.49 11.02 10.03
CA ALA A 109 -16.02 9.93 9.20
C ALA A 109 -17.38 9.39 9.67
N ALA A 110 -18.01 10.03 10.67
CA ALA A 110 -19.25 9.57 11.26
C ALA A 110 -20.43 10.54 11.00
N PRO A 111 -21.61 10.06 10.59
CA PRO A 111 -21.94 8.66 10.27
C PRO A 111 -21.45 8.25 8.86
N LEU A 112 -21.01 6.99 8.73
CA LEU A 112 -20.74 6.37 7.44
C LEU A 112 -22.06 6.22 6.69
N ARG A 113 -22.29 7.08 5.69
CA ARG A 113 -23.43 7.00 4.78
C ARG A 113 -22.93 6.74 3.38
N VAL A 114 -23.40 5.64 2.79
CA VAL A 114 -23.21 5.38 1.36
C VAL A 114 -24.33 6.11 0.63
N SER A 115 -23.98 7.13 -0.14
CA SER A 115 -24.91 7.81 -1.03
C SER A 115 -24.32 7.90 -2.43
N PHE A 116 -25.17 7.71 -3.45
CA PHE A 116 -24.82 7.81 -4.87
C PHE A 116 -25.46 9.03 -5.52
N ASP A 117 -25.46 10.14 -4.79
CA ASP A 117 -25.98 11.44 -5.21
C ASP A 117 -25.18 12.02 -6.39
N PRO A 118 -25.73 13.01 -7.13
CA PRO A 118 -25.06 13.63 -8.27
C PRO A 118 -23.65 14.14 -7.96
N GLU A 119 -23.41 14.64 -6.75
CA GLU A 119 -22.07 15.06 -6.29
C GLU A 119 -21.08 13.89 -6.23
N MET A 120 -21.48 12.75 -5.65
CA MET A 120 -20.66 11.55 -5.59
C MET A 120 -20.35 11.02 -6.99
N ARG A 121 -21.33 11.04 -7.90
CA ARG A 121 -21.14 10.64 -9.30
C ARG A 121 -20.17 11.58 -10.02
N GLY A 122 -20.28 12.88 -9.78
CA GLY A 122 -19.35 13.87 -10.32
C GLY A 122 -17.93 13.69 -9.79
N PHE A 123 -17.78 13.40 -8.50
CA PHE A 123 -16.49 13.05 -7.90
C PHE A 123 -15.90 11.78 -8.52
N LEU A 124 -16.66 10.68 -8.58
CA LEU A 124 -16.21 9.42 -9.18
C LEU A 124 -15.86 9.59 -10.65
N GLY A 125 -16.63 10.37 -11.42
CA GLY A 125 -16.32 10.65 -12.83
C GLY A 125 -14.96 11.31 -13.05
N ARG A 126 -14.51 12.14 -12.10
CA ARG A 126 -13.17 12.77 -12.13
C ARG A 126 -12.09 11.90 -11.50
N ALA A 127 -12.42 11.17 -10.44
CA ALA A 127 -11.48 10.32 -9.73
C ALA A 127 -11.12 9.05 -10.51
N VAL A 128 -12.07 8.43 -11.21
CA VAL A 128 -11.88 7.15 -11.93
C VAL A 128 -10.74 7.21 -12.95
N PRO A 129 -10.65 8.22 -13.85
CA PRO A 129 -9.51 8.33 -14.77
C PRO A 129 -8.16 8.39 -14.04
N GLY A 130 -8.08 9.17 -12.95
CA GLY A 130 -6.89 9.27 -12.13
C GLY A 130 -6.54 7.95 -11.44
N MET A 131 -7.53 7.23 -10.92
CA MET A 131 -7.35 5.91 -10.31
C MET A 131 -6.84 4.89 -11.32
N VAL A 132 -7.42 4.85 -12.53
CA VAL A 132 -6.97 3.96 -13.62
C VAL A 132 -5.53 4.27 -14.01
N ALA A 133 -5.19 5.55 -14.18
CA ALA A 133 -3.81 5.96 -14.47
C ALA A 133 -2.84 5.56 -13.36
N SER A 134 -3.23 5.74 -12.09
CA SER A 134 -2.40 5.36 -10.93
C SER A 134 -2.25 3.85 -10.75
N GLY A 135 -3.17 3.05 -11.28
CA GLY A 135 -3.14 1.59 -11.21
C GLY A 135 -2.33 0.91 -12.32
N ALA A 136 -1.94 1.64 -13.37
CA ALA A 136 -1.17 1.07 -14.48
C ALA A 136 0.17 0.45 -14.03
N PRO A 137 0.96 1.07 -13.13
CA PRO A 137 2.19 0.46 -12.62
C PRO A 137 1.95 -0.84 -11.84
N GLN A 138 0.83 -0.96 -11.12
CA GLN A 138 0.46 -2.19 -10.41
C GLN A 138 0.24 -3.35 -11.38
N TRP A 139 -0.40 -3.11 -12.53
CA TRP A 139 -0.58 -4.13 -13.57
C TRP A 139 0.74 -4.59 -14.18
N LEU A 140 1.66 -3.66 -14.42
CA LEU A 140 3.01 -3.98 -14.87
C LEU A 140 3.74 -4.88 -13.86
N MET A 141 3.63 -4.57 -12.58
CA MET A 141 4.25 -5.37 -11.51
C MET A 141 3.64 -6.77 -11.43
N VAL A 142 2.32 -6.90 -11.58
CA VAL A 142 1.64 -8.21 -11.63
C VAL A 142 2.11 -9.02 -12.84
N ALA A 143 2.16 -8.42 -14.03
CA ALA A 143 2.69 -9.10 -15.22
C ALA A 143 4.16 -9.52 -15.05
N GLY A 144 4.97 -8.64 -14.45
CA GLY A 144 6.36 -8.94 -14.10
C GLY A 144 6.47 -10.11 -13.12
N ALA A 145 5.61 -10.17 -12.10
CA ALA A 145 5.56 -11.28 -11.14
C ALA A 145 5.17 -12.60 -11.80
N VAL A 146 4.20 -12.57 -12.74
CA VAL A 146 3.79 -13.76 -13.51
C VAL A 146 4.99 -14.35 -14.26
N ILE A 147 5.73 -13.50 -14.98
CA ILE A 147 6.92 -13.94 -15.75
C ILE A 147 8.05 -14.38 -14.80
N ALA A 148 8.35 -13.58 -13.78
CA ALA A 148 9.41 -13.83 -12.82
C ALA A 148 9.18 -15.10 -11.99
N SER A 149 7.93 -15.49 -11.74
CA SER A 149 7.58 -16.68 -10.95
C SER A 149 8.16 -17.99 -11.51
N THR A 150 8.52 -18.02 -12.79
CA THR A 150 9.12 -19.18 -13.46
C THR A 150 10.54 -19.49 -12.99
N SER A 151 11.24 -18.49 -12.44
CA SER A 151 12.62 -18.62 -11.98
C SER A 151 12.71 -18.48 -10.45
N PRO A 152 13.55 -19.30 -9.77
CA PRO A 152 13.79 -19.14 -8.34
C PRO A 152 14.27 -17.73 -7.99
N SER A 153 13.77 -17.16 -6.89
CA SER A 153 14.16 -15.86 -6.33
C SER A 153 13.90 -14.62 -7.20
N ALA A 154 13.51 -14.78 -8.48
CA ALA A 154 13.31 -13.66 -9.39
C ALA A 154 12.16 -12.73 -8.96
N VAL A 155 11.11 -13.27 -8.34
CA VAL A 155 10.02 -12.46 -7.74
C VAL A 155 10.56 -11.56 -6.63
N SER A 156 11.47 -12.06 -5.80
CA SER A 156 12.10 -11.28 -4.73
C SER A 156 13.05 -10.21 -5.30
N TRP A 157 13.84 -10.54 -6.32
CA TRP A 157 14.67 -9.55 -7.01
C TRP A 157 13.85 -8.44 -7.66
N LEU A 158 12.75 -8.79 -8.33
CA LEU A 158 11.81 -7.83 -8.90
C LEU A 158 11.23 -6.91 -7.80
N TYR A 159 10.84 -7.48 -6.66
CA TYR A 159 10.37 -6.72 -5.51
C TYR A 159 11.41 -5.72 -5.00
N PHE A 160 12.65 -6.16 -4.77
CA PHE A 160 13.71 -5.27 -4.28
C PHE A 160 14.11 -4.21 -5.30
N ALA A 161 14.15 -4.55 -6.59
CA ALA A 161 14.39 -3.58 -7.66
C ALA A 161 13.30 -2.50 -7.69
N ASN A 162 12.02 -2.89 -7.56
CA ASN A 162 10.93 -1.92 -7.51
C ASN A 162 11.05 -0.96 -6.32
N ARG A 163 11.45 -1.45 -5.14
CA ARG A 163 11.71 -0.57 -3.97
C ARG A 163 12.85 0.40 -4.21
N LEU A 164 13.91 -0.04 -4.88
CA LEU A 164 15.02 0.84 -5.24
C LEU A 164 14.59 1.93 -6.23
N LEU A 165 13.64 1.65 -7.14
CA LEU A 165 13.07 2.63 -8.07
C LEU A 165 12.12 3.62 -7.38
N GLU A 166 11.37 3.18 -6.37
CA GLU A 166 10.44 4.04 -5.62
C GLU A 166 11.17 5.09 -4.78
N LEU A 167 12.37 4.81 -4.26
CA LEU A 167 13.16 5.75 -3.47
C LEU A 167 13.46 7.07 -4.21
N PRO A 168 14.11 7.07 -5.39
CA PRO A 168 14.39 8.30 -6.13
C PRO A 168 13.09 8.97 -6.62
N LEU A 169 12.09 8.19 -7.04
CA LEU A 169 10.79 8.73 -7.44
C LEU A 169 10.10 9.47 -6.29
N GLY A 170 10.20 8.97 -5.06
CA GLY A 170 9.67 9.63 -3.87
C GLY A 170 10.37 10.96 -3.60
N ILE A 171 11.71 10.98 -3.66
CA ILE A 171 12.50 12.21 -3.45
C ILE A 171 12.19 13.25 -4.53
N VAL A 172 12.22 12.86 -5.80
CA VAL A 172 11.93 13.74 -6.93
C VAL A 172 10.48 14.22 -6.86
N GLY A 173 9.54 13.33 -6.53
CA GLY A 173 8.13 13.67 -6.38
C GLY A 173 7.87 14.72 -5.30
N VAL A 174 8.55 14.62 -4.14
CA VAL A 174 8.46 15.63 -3.09
C VAL A 174 9.08 16.95 -3.55
N ALA A 175 10.29 16.92 -4.12
CA ALA A 175 10.96 18.13 -4.62
C ALA A 175 10.10 18.85 -5.67
N MET A 176 9.64 18.11 -6.68
CA MET A 176 8.73 18.58 -7.73
C MET A 176 7.43 19.12 -7.13
N GLY A 177 6.80 18.40 -6.19
CA GLY A 177 5.57 18.85 -5.54
C GLY A 177 5.74 20.17 -4.78
N THR A 178 6.86 20.36 -4.08
CA THR A 178 7.14 21.61 -3.35
C THR A 178 7.40 22.81 -4.26
N VAL A 179 7.90 22.59 -5.48
CA VAL A 179 8.25 23.67 -6.41
C VAL A 179 7.14 23.92 -7.43
N LEU A 180 6.64 22.87 -8.07
CA LEU A 180 5.66 22.97 -9.15
C LEU A 180 4.27 23.35 -8.66
N ILE A 181 3.81 22.86 -7.50
CA ILE A 181 2.45 23.17 -7.05
C ILE A 181 2.29 24.68 -6.77
N PRO A 182 3.22 25.36 -6.06
CA PRO A 182 3.17 26.81 -5.92
C PRO A 182 3.22 27.55 -7.26
N GLU A 183 4.11 27.15 -8.18
CA GLU A 183 4.24 27.79 -9.49
C GLU A 183 2.99 27.61 -10.36
N MET A 184 2.40 26.42 -10.42
CA MET A 184 1.15 26.17 -11.12
C MET A 184 -0.01 26.97 -10.50
N THR A 185 -0.06 27.06 -9.17
CA THR A 185 -1.09 27.88 -8.48
C THR A 185 -0.92 29.37 -8.80
N ARG A 186 0.32 29.84 -8.92
CA ARG A 186 0.65 31.22 -9.30
C ARG A 186 0.30 31.51 -10.75
N ALA A 187 0.64 30.62 -11.68
CA ALA A 187 0.29 30.75 -13.11
C ALA A 187 -1.23 30.80 -13.30
N VAL A 188 -1.98 29.87 -12.69
CA VAL A 188 -3.44 29.83 -12.79
C VAL A 188 -4.12 31.08 -12.19
N ARG A 189 -3.53 31.69 -11.15
CA ARG A 189 -4.04 32.94 -10.55
C ARG A 189 -3.57 34.21 -11.28
N GLY A 190 -2.44 34.13 -11.98
CA GLY A 190 -1.83 35.23 -12.71
C GLY A 190 -2.48 35.52 -14.07
N GLY A 191 -3.19 34.56 -14.65
CA GLY A 191 -3.89 34.76 -15.92
C GLY A 191 -2.98 34.80 -17.16
N GLU A 192 -1.74 34.32 -17.06
CA GLU A 192 -0.84 34.01 -18.18
C GLU A 192 -0.54 32.52 -18.24
#